data_AF-A0A7S3T1L2-F1
#
_entry.id   AF-A0A7S3T1L2-F1
#
_cell.length_a   1.000
_cell.length_b   1.000
_cell.length_c   1.000
_cell.angle_alpha   90.00
_cell.angle_beta   90.00
_cell.angle_gamma   90.00
#
_symmetry.space_group_name_H-M   'P 1'
#
loop_
_entity.id
_entity.type
_entity.pdbx_description
1 polymer ?
#
loop_
_entity_poly.entity_id
_entity_poly.type
_entity_poly.pdbx_seq_one_letter_code
_entity_poly.pdbx_strand_id
1 'polypeptide(L)'
;AQVRWGNTKLRLPSHVDGATSLLHLGLTLGGKRKIRAGVFTGEESDVKAEENVWDEETWNQENLVEVNMAPGRAYLSSPFCFEHAVEYEETVDHDPVIALQFRFAFKEEGPELNNIRDDPVMNEVTRIIAVVLKVAADGEYIRMPSLEEVKSAE
;
A
#
# COMPACT_ATOMS: atom_id res chain seq x y z
N ALA A 1 -13.59 -0.25 2.30
CA ALA A 1 -13.63 -0.52 0.85
C ALA A 1 -13.58 0.79 0.09
N GLN A 2 -12.91 0.83 -1.06
CA GLN A 2 -12.90 1.96 -1.99
C GLN A 2 -13.58 1.51 -3.28
N VAL A 3 -14.59 2.28 -3.72
CA VAL A 3 -15.29 2.06 -4.99
C VAL A 3 -15.14 3.33 -5.79
N ARG A 4 -14.66 3.19 -7.03
CA ARG A 4 -14.48 4.31 -7.95
C ARG A 4 -15.20 4.02 -9.25
N TRP A 5 -16.03 5.00 -9.63
CA TRP A 5 -16.62 5.14 -10.94
C TRP A 5 -15.98 6.33 -11.65
N GLY A 6 -15.90 6.28 -12.98
CA GLY A 6 -15.57 7.45 -13.78
C GLY A 6 -14.65 7.15 -14.96
N ASN A 7 -14.87 7.96 -15.98
CA ASN A 7 -14.33 7.79 -17.33
C ASN A 7 -12.96 8.46 -17.49
N THR A 8 -12.39 8.93 -16.37
CA THR A 8 -11.12 9.65 -16.36
C THR A 8 -10.11 8.97 -15.47
N LYS A 9 -8.90 8.88 -15.99
CA LYS A 9 -7.71 8.53 -15.24
C LYS A 9 -7.53 9.51 -14.09
N LEU A 10 -7.29 9.03 -12.88
CA LEU A 10 -6.98 9.89 -11.73
C LEU A 10 -5.77 9.39 -10.98
N ARG A 11 -4.86 10.31 -10.72
CA ARG A 11 -3.79 10.14 -9.74
C ARG A 11 -4.24 10.77 -8.44
N LEU A 12 -4.26 9.97 -7.38
CA LEU A 12 -4.39 10.51 -6.04
C LEU A 12 -3.08 11.16 -5.62
N PRO A 13 -3.14 12.22 -4.78
CA PRO A 13 -1.95 12.77 -4.18
C PRO A 13 -1.23 11.70 -3.35
N SER A 14 0.08 11.86 -3.29
CA SER A 14 0.95 11.08 -2.44
C SER A 14 0.67 11.36 -0.97
N HIS A 15 0.77 10.34 -0.13
CA HIS A 15 0.67 10.46 1.33
C HIS A 15 1.34 9.29 2.05
N VAL A 16 1.56 9.47 3.36
CA VAL A 16 1.79 8.40 4.33
C VAL A 16 0.48 8.11 5.07
N ASP A 17 0.16 6.84 5.27
CA ASP A 17 -1.01 6.44 6.07
C ASP A 17 -0.73 6.61 7.59
N GLY A 18 -1.80 6.59 8.40
CA GLY A 18 -1.67 6.46 9.86
C GLY A 18 -1.22 5.07 10.33
N ALA A 19 -0.92 4.94 11.62
CA ALA A 19 -0.36 3.75 12.25
C ALA A 19 -1.17 2.46 12.04
N THR A 20 -2.49 2.55 11.83
CA THR A 20 -3.35 1.40 11.47
C THR A 20 -2.88 0.69 10.19
N SER A 21 -2.18 1.40 9.31
CA SER A 21 -1.55 0.86 8.11
C SER A 21 -0.10 0.39 8.31
N LEU A 22 0.33 0.11 9.55
CA LEU A 22 1.59 -0.61 9.79
C LEU A 22 1.61 -1.98 9.09
N LEU A 23 0.45 -2.61 8.96
CA LEU A 23 0.25 -3.72 8.04
C LEU A 23 -1.05 -3.49 7.27
N HIS A 24 -0.90 -3.33 5.97
CA HIS A 24 -1.99 -3.07 5.04
C HIS A 24 -2.04 -4.18 4.00
N LEU A 25 -3.11 -4.97 4.03
CA LEU A 25 -3.46 -5.89 2.96
C LEU A 25 -4.43 -5.20 2.00
N GLY A 26 -4.03 -4.99 0.75
CA GLY A 26 -4.89 -4.47 -0.28
C GLY A 26 -5.32 -5.58 -1.25
N LEU A 27 -6.61 -5.66 -1.56
CA LEU A 27 -7.19 -6.59 -2.53
C LEU A 27 -7.94 -5.80 -3.60
N THR A 28 -7.84 -6.20 -4.86
CA THR A 28 -8.59 -5.59 -5.96
C THR A 28 -9.62 -6.58 -6.49
N LEU A 29 -10.89 -6.17 -6.52
CA LEU A 29 -12.03 -7.00 -6.93
C LEU A 29 -12.59 -6.60 -8.30
N GLY A 30 -12.42 -5.34 -8.71
CA GLY A 30 -12.92 -4.81 -9.98
C GLY A 30 -11.99 -3.72 -10.53
N GLY A 31 -12.03 -3.51 -11.85
CA GLY A 31 -11.21 -2.54 -12.56
C GLY A 31 -9.68 -2.71 -12.38
N LYS A 32 -8.92 -1.70 -12.75
CA LYS A 32 -7.45 -1.68 -12.65
C LYS A 32 -6.96 -0.42 -11.96
N ARG A 33 -5.89 -0.58 -11.18
CA ARG A 33 -5.18 0.51 -10.53
C ARG A 33 -3.69 0.22 -10.44
N LYS A 34 -2.89 1.27 -10.35
CA LYS A 34 -1.47 1.19 -10.08
C LYS A 34 -1.19 1.78 -8.71
N ILE A 35 -0.36 1.10 -7.94
CA ILE A 35 0.18 1.61 -6.69
C ILE A 35 1.62 2.00 -6.96
N ARG A 36 2.01 3.20 -6.53
CA ARG A 36 3.39 3.67 -6.57
C ARG A 36 3.81 4.02 -5.15
N ALA A 37 4.97 3.53 -4.74
CA ALA A 37 5.52 3.75 -3.41
C ALA A 37 7.00 4.14 -3.53
N GLY A 38 7.42 5.11 -2.72
CA GLY A 38 8.81 5.52 -2.61
C GLY A 38 9.48 4.86 -1.41
N VAL A 39 10.59 4.16 -1.62
CA VAL A 39 11.33 3.46 -0.56
C VAL A 39 12.52 4.33 -0.14
N PHE A 40 12.61 4.64 1.15
CA PHE A 40 13.74 5.39 1.70
C PHE A 40 14.87 4.43 2.07
N THR A 41 15.96 4.44 1.29
CA THR A 41 17.22 3.78 1.66
C THR A 41 17.97 4.72 2.61
N GLY A 42 17.99 4.39 3.90
CA GLY A 42 18.33 5.28 5.02
C GLY A 42 19.72 5.93 5.10
N GLU A 43 20.39 6.21 3.98
CA GLU A 43 21.69 6.89 3.95
C GLU A 43 21.70 8.24 3.19
N GLU A 44 20.68 8.58 2.38
CA GLU A 44 20.77 9.75 1.47
C GLU A 44 19.53 10.65 1.32
N SER A 45 18.42 10.45 2.05
CA SER A 45 17.22 11.27 1.79
C SER A 45 17.19 12.57 2.61
N ASP A 46 17.96 13.58 2.18
CA ASP A 46 17.61 15.00 2.39
C ASP A 46 16.34 15.40 1.61
N VAL A 47 15.87 14.49 0.75
CA VAL A 47 14.57 14.44 0.08
C VAL A 47 13.49 14.51 1.16
N LYS A 48 12.80 15.65 1.26
CA LYS A 48 11.79 15.86 2.28
C LYS A 48 10.73 14.77 2.15
N ALA A 49 10.32 14.18 3.27
CA ALA A 49 9.33 13.10 3.37
C ALA A 49 7.90 13.45 2.89
N GLU A 50 7.76 14.49 2.05
CA GLU A 50 6.50 15.00 1.47
C GLU A 50 6.63 15.17 -0.05
N GLU A 51 7.55 14.45 -0.69
CA GLU A 51 7.81 14.57 -2.12
C GLU A 51 6.97 13.55 -2.90
N ASN A 52 6.08 14.08 -3.73
CA ASN A 52 5.08 13.36 -4.50
C ASN A 52 5.70 12.19 -5.29
N VAL A 53 5.31 10.94 -5.03
CA VAL A 53 5.85 9.76 -5.74
C VAL A 53 5.60 9.74 -7.24
N TRP A 54 4.79 10.68 -7.76
CA TRP A 54 4.62 10.90 -9.20
C TRP A 54 5.68 11.81 -9.83
N ASP A 55 6.51 12.47 -9.02
CA ASP A 55 7.61 13.34 -9.46
C ASP A 55 8.88 12.50 -9.71
N GLU A 56 9.18 12.28 -10.98
CA GLU A 56 10.31 11.48 -11.44
C GLU A 56 11.65 12.24 -11.42
N GLU A 57 11.62 13.57 -11.29
CA GLU A 57 12.85 14.36 -11.11
C GLU A 57 13.33 14.29 -9.67
N THR A 58 12.38 14.15 -8.74
CA THR A 58 12.64 14.13 -7.30
C THR A 58 12.97 12.73 -6.80
N TRP A 59 12.30 11.71 -7.33
CA TRP A 59 12.55 10.32 -6.94
C TRP A 59 13.53 9.62 -7.89
N ASN A 60 14.62 9.09 -7.35
CA ASN A 60 15.44 8.11 -8.06
C ASN A 60 14.56 6.89 -8.42
N GLN A 61 14.54 6.50 -9.71
CA GLN A 61 13.74 5.36 -10.19
C GLN A 61 14.06 4.05 -9.46
N GLU A 62 15.28 3.86 -8.98
CA GLU A 62 15.67 2.69 -8.20
C GLU A 62 14.96 2.60 -6.83
N ASN A 63 14.46 3.73 -6.33
CA ASN A 63 13.75 3.86 -5.07
C ASN A 63 12.22 3.88 -5.25
N LEU A 64 11.72 3.71 -6.48
CA LEU A 64 10.28 3.66 -6.76
C LEU A 64 9.84 2.22 -7.04
N VAL A 65 8.81 1.80 -6.33
CA VAL A 65 8.15 0.52 -6.55
C VAL A 65 6.79 0.78 -7.17
N GLU A 66 6.55 0.20 -8.35
CA GLU A 66 5.24 0.20 -9.01
C GLU A 66 4.61 -1.19 -8.96
N VAL A 67 3.36 -1.26 -8.49
CA VAL A 67 2.58 -2.49 -8.44
C VAL A 67 1.28 -2.31 -9.23
N ASN A 68 1.16 -3.03 -10.34
CA ASN A 68 -0.07 -3.07 -11.12
C ASN A 68 -1.08 -4.04 -10.49
N MET A 69 -2.27 -3.52 -10.18
CA MET A 69 -3.36 -4.24 -9.53
C MET A 69 -4.53 -4.42 -10.49
N ALA A 70 -4.98 -5.66 -10.59
CA ALA A 70 -6.12 -6.10 -11.38
C ALA A 70 -7.02 -7.00 -10.52
N PRO A 71 -8.23 -7.36 -10.95
CA PRO A 71 -9.13 -8.21 -10.16
C PRO A 71 -8.45 -9.51 -9.74
N GLY A 72 -8.56 -9.86 -8.46
CA GLY A 72 -7.91 -11.03 -7.85
C GLY A 72 -6.47 -10.80 -7.38
N ARG A 73 -5.84 -9.65 -7.69
CA ARG A 73 -4.51 -9.33 -7.14
C ARG A 73 -4.61 -8.79 -5.72
N ALA A 74 -3.67 -9.21 -4.89
CA ALA A 74 -3.47 -8.69 -3.55
C ALA A 74 -2.01 -8.25 -3.35
N TYR A 75 -1.81 -7.29 -2.43
CA TYR A 75 -0.48 -6.92 -1.94
C TYR A 75 -0.53 -6.73 -0.43
N LEU A 76 0.62 -6.93 0.22
CA LEU A 76 0.82 -6.68 1.63
C LEU A 76 1.95 -5.66 1.77
N SER A 77 1.70 -4.55 2.45
CA SER A 77 2.68 -3.48 2.61
C SER A 77 2.49 -2.71 3.93
N SER A 78 3.42 -1.78 4.23
CA SER A 78 3.37 -0.91 5.41
C SER A 78 3.36 0.57 5.02
N PRO A 79 2.26 1.11 4.43
CA PRO A 79 2.20 2.51 3.98
C PRO A 79 2.23 3.53 5.12
N PHE A 80 2.33 3.09 6.38
CA PHE A 80 2.73 3.92 7.51
C PHE A 80 4.22 4.33 7.46
N CYS A 81 5.07 3.53 6.84
CA CYS A 81 6.53 3.70 6.86
C CYS A 81 7.10 4.33 5.59
N PHE A 82 6.26 4.59 4.58
CA PHE A 82 6.72 5.14 3.32
C PHE A 82 5.63 5.93 2.61
N GLU A 83 6.07 6.81 1.73
CA GLU A 83 5.23 7.64 0.90
C GLU A 83 4.64 6.82 -0.25
N HIS A 84 3.34 6.94 -0.51
CA HIS A 84 2.68 6.18 -1.57
C HIS A 84 1.49 6.90 -2.19
N ALA A 85 1.13 6.49 -3.40
CA ALA A 85 -0.01 6.99 -4.13
C ALA A 85 -0.68 5.90 -4.97
N VAL A 86 -1.91 6.18 -5.39
CA VAL A 86 -2.71 5.31 -6.25
C VAL A 86 -3.10 6.05 -7.52
N GLU A 87 -2.86 5.43 -8.66
CA GLU A 87 -3.40 5.83 -9.95
C GLU A 87 -4.52 4.86 -10.34
N TYR A 88 -5.70 5.40 -10.64
CA TYR A 88 -6.81 4.65 -11.18
C TYR A 88 -6.82 4.80 -12.69
N GLU A 89 -6.97 3.67 -13.40
CA GLU A 89 -7.21 3.69 -14.84
C GLU A 89 -8.61 4.24 -15.15
N GLU A 90 -8.84 4.60 -16.41
CA GLU A 90 -10.18 4.94 -16.89
C GLU A 90 -11.09 3.73 -16.72
N THR A 91 -12.27 3.95 -16.14
CA THR A 91 -13.30 2.92 -15.98
C THR A 91 -14.47 3.21 -16.90
N VAL A 92 -15.11 2.15 -17.40
CA VAL A 92 -16.42 2.24 -18.05
C VAL A 92 -17.51 2.12 -16.99
N ASP A 93 -18.70 2.67 -17.26
CA ASP A 93 -19.84 2.69 -16.31
C ASP A 93 -20.31 1.32 -15.80
N HIS A 94 -19.75 0.21 -16.28
CA HIS A 94 -20.05 -1.16 -15.85
C HIS A 94 -18.83 -1.93 -15.32
N ASP A 95 -17.66 -1.29 -15.18
CA ASP A 95 -16.44 -1.90 -14.64
C ASP A 95 -15.72 -0.94 -13.67
N PRO A 96 -16.31 -0.69 -12.48
CA PRO A 96 -15.70 0.20 -11.49
C PRO A 96 -14.43 -0.40 -10.89
N VAL A 97 -13.52 0.46 -10.41
CA VAL A 97 -12.45 -0.03 -9.54
C VAL A 97 -13.03 -0.31 -8.16
N ILE A 98 -12.91 -1.56 -7.72
CA ILE A 98 -13.30 -1.98 -6.37
C ILE A 98 -12.05 -2.50 -5.66
N ALA A 99 -11.67 -1.81 -4.58
CA ALA A 99 -10.51 -2.17 -3.78
C ALA A 99 -10.89 -2.34 -2.31
N LEU A 100 -10.50 -3.46 -1.71
CA LEU A 100 -10.57 -3.68 -0.27
C LEU A 100 -9.22 -3.36 0.36
N GLN A 101 -9.27 -2.72 1.51
CA GLN A 101 -8.10 -2.36 2.30
C GLN A 101 -8.35 -2.88 3.71
N PHE A 102 -7.48 -3.77 4.16
CA PHE A 102 -7.50 -4.33 5.51
C PHE A 102 -6.29 -3.78 6.26
N ARG A 103 -6.54 -3.28 7.46
CA ARG A 103 -5.60 -2.59 8.33
C ARG A 103 -5.72 -3.16 9.74
N PHE A 104 -4.68 -3.03 10.55
CA PHE A 104 -4.80 -3.40 11.97
C PHE A 104 -5.58 -2.33 12.73
N ALA A 105 -6.56 -2.77 13.51
CA ALA A 105 -7.18 -1.95 14.53
C ALA A 105 -6.33 -2.06 15.80
N PHE A 106 -5.83 -0.92 16.29
CA PHE A 106 -5.20 -0.86 17.59
C PHE A 106 -6.27 -0.58 18.64
N LYS A 107 -6.10 -1.16 19.83
CA LYS A 107 -7.01 -0.91 20.96
C LYS A 107 -6.95 0.55 21.43
N GLU A 108 -5.76 1.14 21.32
CA GLU A 108 -5.50 2.54 21.62
C GLU A 108 -5.36 3.26 20.28
N GLU A 109 -6.25 4.23 20.04
CA GLU A 109 -6.24 5.06 18.84
C GLU A 109 -5.91 6.51 19.23
N GLY A 110 -5.05 7.16 18.45
CA GLY A 110 -4.78 8.58 18.65
C GLY A 110 -3.62 9.11 17.81
N PRO A 111 -3.45 10.45 17.75
CA PRO A 111 -2.32 11.09 17.07
C PRO A 111 -0.96 10.63 17.59
N GLU A 112 -0.89 10.27 18.88
CA GLU A 112 0.31 9.77 19.55
C GLU A 112 0.84 8.48 18.91
N LEU A 113 -0.07 7.59 18.46
CA LEU A 113 0.32 6.37 17.76
C LEU A 113 0.92 6.67 16.38
N ASN A 114 0.55 7.77 15.74
CA ASN A 114 1.17 8.17 14.47
C ASN A 114 2.56 8.77 14.66
N ASN A 115 2.86 9.32 15.85
CA ASN A 115 4.16 9.91 16.15
C ASN A 115 5.27 8.87 16.31
N ILE A 116 4.93 7.59 16.47
CA ILE A 116 5.93 6.51 16.57
C ILE A 116 6.61 6.21 15.23
N ARG A 117 6.18 6.83 14.13
CA ARG A 117 6.72 6.61 12.78
C ARG A 117 8.22 6.86 12.71
N ASP A 118 8.65 7.93 13.37
CA ASP A 118 10.05 8.36 13.35
C ASP A 118 10.85 7.70 14.49
N ASP A 119 10.22 6.79 15.26
CA ASP A 119 10.87 6.04 16.33
C ASP A 119 11.75 4.94 15.72
N PRO A 120 13.08 4.92 15.98
CA PRO A 120 13.98 3.88 15.50
C PRO A 120 13.53 2.46 15.86
N VAL A 121 12.86 2.28 17.01
CA VAL A 121 12.32 0.99 17.46
C VAL A 121 11.22 0.52 16.52
N MET A 122 10.34 1.42 16.08
CA MET A 122 9.23 1.05 15.19
C MET A 122 9.69 0.75 13.76
N ASN A 123 10.73 1.42 13.29
CA ASN A 123 11.38 1.05 12.04
C ASN A 123 11.95 -0.37 12.11
N GLU A 124 12.59 -0.72 13.23
CA GLU A 124 13.10 -2.08 13.43
C GLU A 124 11.98 -3.12 13.52
N VAL A 125 10.89 -2.83 14.25
CA VAL A 125 9.71 -3.71 14.32
C VAL A 125 9.12 -3.94 12.93
N THR A 126 8.95 -2.88 12.13
CA THR A 126 8.42 -2.99 10.76
C THR A 126 9.34 -3.84 9.89
N ARG A 127 10.66 -3.61 9.98
CA ARG A 127 11.68 -4.39 9.25
C ARG A 127 11.58 -5.88 9.58
N ILE A 128 11.45 -6.22 10.87
CA ILE A 128 11.28 -7.61 11.32
C ILE A 128 9.99 -8.22 10.75
N ILE A 129 8.86 -7.52 10.86
CA ILE A 129 7.58 -7.99 10.31
C ILE A 129 7.67 -8.24 8.81
N ALA A 130 8.24 -7.29 8.05
CA ALA A 130 8.42 -7.42 6.61
C ALA A 130 9.30 -8.62 6.22
N VAL A 131 10.43 -8.82 6.92
CA VAL A 131 11.32 -9.96 6.70
C VAL A 131 10.61 -11.28 7.01
N VAL A 132 9.91 -11.38 8.13
CA VAL A 132 9.17 -12.60 8.52
C VAL A 132 8.08 -12.92 7.50
N LEU A 133 7.29 -11.93 7.08
CA LEU A 133 6.24 -12.11 6.09
C LEU A 133 6.81 -12.53 4.74
N LYS A 134 7.94 -11.96 4.31
CA LYS A 134 8.63 -12.36 3.08
C LYS A 134 9.06 -13.83 3.15
N VAL A 135 9.75 -14.23 4.20
CA VAL A 135 10.20 -15.63 4.38
C VAL A 135 9.00 -16.57 4.42
N ALA A 136 7.93 -16.18 5.11
CA ALA A 136 6.73 -16.98 5.23
C ALA A 136 5.97 -17.10 3.89
N ALA A 137 5.95 -16.04 3.07
CA ALA A 137 5.36 -16.07 1.73
C ALA A 137 6.22 -16.90 0.75
N ASP A 138 7.54 -16.68 0.71
CA ASP A 138 8.47 -17.40 -0.16
C ASP A 138 8.52 -18.90 0.18
N GLY A 139 8.32 -19.25 1.45
CA GLY A 139 8.25 -20.63 1.93
C GLY A 139 6.84 -21.24 1.91
N GLU A 140 5.85 -20.57 1.33
CA GLU A 140 4.44 -21.01 1.26
C GLU A 140 3.79 -21.30 2.64
N TYR A 141 4.35 -20.79 3.73
CA TYR A 141 3.77 -20.86 5.08
C TYR A 141 2.54 -19.95 5.22
N ILE A 142 2.46 -18.91 4.38
CA ILE A 142 1.29 -18.04 4.25
C ILE A 142 0.70 -18.30 2.87
N ARG A 143 -0.55 -18.79 2.87
CA ARG A 143 -1.33 -18.98 1.65
C ARG A 143 -2.23 -17.77 1.43
N MET A 144 -2.19 -17.20 0.23
CA MET A 144 -3.17 -16.21 -0.20
C MET A 144 -4.49 -16.90 -0.57
N PRO A 145 -5.66 -16.32 -0.23
CA PRO A 145 -6.94 -16.90 -0.63
C PRO A 145 -7.07 -16.88 -2.16
N SER A 146 -7.65 -17.94 -2.71
CA SER A 146 -8.02 -18.02 -4.11
C SER A 146 -9.22 -17.11 -4.41
N LEU A 147 -9.38 -16.75 -5.69
CA LEU A 147 -10.54 -15.97 -6.13
C LEU A 147 -11.87 -16.68 -5.81
N GLU A 148 -11.91 -18.01 -5.89
CA GLU A 148 -13.09 -18.80 -5.56
C GLU A 148 -13.42 -18.75 -4.06
N GLU A 149 -12.40 -18.86 -3.20
CA GLU A 149 -12.59 -18.74 -1.75
C GLU A 149 -13.10 -17.35 -1.36
N VAL A 150 -12.56 -16.30 -1.96
CA VAL A 150 -13.05 -14.93 -1.75
C VAL A 150 -14.52 -14.82 -2.14
N LYS A 151 -14.91 -15.33 -3.32
CA LYS A 151 -16.31 -15.31 -3.78
C LYS A 151 -17.26 -16.15 -2.93
N SER A 152 -16.79 -17.25 -2.33
CA SER A 152 -17.62 -18.12 -1.49
C SER A 152 -17.95 -17.53 -0.11
N ALA A 153 -17.20 -16.51 0.31
CA ALA A 153 -17.37 -15.84 1.60
C ALA A 153 -18.25 -14.57 1.52
N GLU A 154 -18.64 -14.15 0.31
CA GLU A 154 -19.61 -13.07 0.03
C GLU A 154 -21.06 -13.59 0.06
#